data_AF-A0A1F6RJC7-F1
#
_entry.id   AF-A0A1F6RJC7-F1
#
_cell.length_a   1.000
_cell.length_b   1.000
_cell.length_c   1.000
_cell.angle_alpha   90.00
_cell.angle_beta   90.00
_cell.angle_gamma   90.00
#
_symmetry.space_group_name_H-M   'P 1'
#
loop_
_entity.id
_entity.type
_entity.pdbx_description
1 polymer ?
#
loop_
_entity_poly.entity_id
_entity_poly.type
_entity_poly.pdbx_seq_one_letter_code
_entity_poly.pdbx_strand_id
1 'polypeptide(L)' 'MAKWYKKLKKARESMGLSLQGAVNLLYESHKIKMHRVNLFKLEEGKTEIPVSKFKALCDIYSISADWVLDLKE' A
#
# COMPACT_ATOMS: atom_id res chain seq x y z
N MET A 1 -15.35 6.20 8.67
CA MET A 1 -14.05 5.50 8.59
C MET A 1 -13.43 5.74 7.22
N ALA A 2 -12.32 6.47 7.18
CA ALA A 2 -11.59 6.74 5.95
C ALA A 2 -11.22 5.42 5.26
N LYS A 3 -11.60 5.25 3.99
CA LYS A 3 -11.35 4.03 3.21
C LYS A 3 -9.93 4.06 2.63
N TRP A 4 -8.93 4.32 3.48
CA TRP A 4 -7.52 4.49 3.09
C TRP A 4 -6.98 3.28 2.29
N TYR A 5 -7.42 2.07 2.63
CA TYR A 5 -7.09 0.84 1.90
C TYR A 5 -7.56 0.86 0.44
N LYS A 6 -8.70 1.51 0.13
CA LYS A 6 -9.16 1.68 -1.25
C LYS A 6 -8.30 2.65 -2.03
N LYS A 7 -7.75 3.67 -1.37
CA LYS A 7 -6.82 4.62 -1.99
C LYS A 7 -5.49 3.94 -2.32
N LEU A 8 -4.95 3.11 -1.42
CA LEU A 8 -3.78 2.28 -1.72
C LEU A 8 -4.02 1.35 -2.91
N LYS A 9 -5.16 0.65 -2.94
CA LYS A 9 -5.53 -0.21 -4.07
C LYS A 9 -5.56 0.58 -5.38
N LYS A 10 -6.24 1.72 -5.37
CA LYS A 10 -6.35 2.60 -6.53
C LYS A 10 -4.97 3.10 -6.99
N ALA A 11 -4.10 3.50 -6.06
CA ALA A 11 -2.75 3.95 -6.41
C ALA A 11 -1.92 2.84 -7.07
N ARG A 12 -1.96 1.61 -6.51
CA ARG A 12 -1.33 0.44 -7.13
C ARG A 12 -1.83 0.22 -8.56
N GLU A 13 -3.15 0.26 -8.76
CA GLU A 13 -3.79 0.07 -10.06
C GLU A 13 -3.46 1.21 -11.04
N SER A 14 -3.39 2.46 -10.58
CA SER A 14 -2.97 3.62 -11.38
C SER A 14 -1.53 3.52 -11.85
N MET A 15 -0.65 2.84 -11.10
CA MET A 15 0.70 2.52 -11.54
C MET A 15 0.79 1.29 -12.45
N GLY A 16 -0.33 0.62 -12.74
CA GLY A 16 -0.34 -0.62 -13.51
C GLY A 16 0.32 -1.80 -12.80
N LEU A 17 0.48 -1.74 -11.47
CA LEU A 17 1.15 -2.78 -10.70
C LEU A 17 0.18 -3.91 -10.36
N SER A 18 0.59 -5.15 -10.63
CA SER A 18 -0.08 -6.33 -10.05
C SER A 18 0.22 -6.45 -8.55
N LEU A 19 -0.57 -7.23 -7.82
CA LEU A 19 -0.28 -7.53 -6.41
C LEU A 19 1.12 -8.11 -6.21
N GLN A 20 1.55 -8.99 -7.12
CA GLN A 20 2.90 -9.56 -7.08
C GLN A 20 3.96 -8.51 -7.42
N GLY A 21 3.69 -7.63 -8.38
CA GLY A 21 4.59 -6.53 -8.73
C GLY A 21 4.82 -5.57 -7.56
N ALA A 22 3.75 -5.17 -6.87
CA ALA A 22 3.86 -4.33 -5.68
C ALA A 22 4.65 -5.01 -4.55
N VAL A 23 4.43 -6.30 -4.32
CA VAL A 23 5.19 -7.08 -3.33
C VAL A 23 6.67 -7.19 -3.71
N ASN A 24 6.99 -7.38 -4.99
CA ASN A 24 8.36 -7.45 -5.47
C ASN A 24 9.08 -6.12 -5.25
N LEU A 25 8.47 -5.01 -5.66
CA LEU A 25 9.01 -3.66 -5.43
C LEU A 25 9.20 -3.34 -3.94
N LEU A 26 8.29 -3.81 -3.09
CA LEU A 26 8.41 -3.65 -1.64
C LEU A 26 9.62 -4.36 -1.07
N TYR A 27 9.96 -5.52 -1.62
CA TYR A 27 11.18 -6.21 -1.26
C TYR A 27 12.42 -5.57 -1.89
N GLU A 28 12.36 -5.17 -3.16
CA GLU A 28 13.51 -4.60 -3.87
C GLU A 28 13.96 -3.28 -3.24
N SER A 29 13.02 -2.36 -3.01
CA SER A 29 13.27 -0.99 -2.50
C SER A 29 13.45 -0.91 -0.99
N HIS A 30 12.67 -1.68 -0.20
CA HIS A 30 12.66 -1.54 1.26
C HIS A 30 13.09 -2.80 2.01
N LYS A 31 13.43 -3.90 1.31
CA LYS A 31 13.73 -5.22 1.91
C LYS A 31 12.60 -5.75 2.80
N ILE A 32 11.37 -5.31 2.56
CA ILE A 32 10.19 -5.73 3.33
C ILE A 32 9.55 -6.94 2.65
N LYS A 33 9.51 -8.07 3.36
CA LYS A 33 8.76 -9.25 2.91
C LYS A 33 7.27 -9.09 3.22
N MET A 34 6.45 -9.25 2.19
CA MET A 34 5.00 -9.31 2.28
C MET A 34 4.48 -10.39 1.33
N HIS A 35 3.47 -11.14 1.74
CA HIS A 35 2.81 -12.08 0.84
C HIS A 35 1.72 -11.37 0.03
N ARG A 36 1.54 -11.74 -1.24
CA ARG A 36 0.48 -11.19 -2.11
C ARG A 36 -0.91 -11.25 -1.48
N VAL A 37 -1.19 -12.31 -0.72
CA VAL A 37 -2.48 -12.52 -0.03
C VAL A 37 -2.67 -11.50 1.10
N ASN A 38 -1.59 -11.09 1.77
CA ASN A 38 -1.64 -10.08 2.81
C ASN A 38 -1.89 -8.70 2.22
N LEU A 39 -1.25 -8.37 1.09
CA LEU A 39 -1.53 -7.14 0.35
C LEU A 39 -2.98 -7.11 -0.16
N PHE A 40 -3.49 -8.22 -0.68
CA PHE A 40 -4.89 -8.32 -1.09
C PHE A 40 -5.86 -8.08 0.08
N LYS A 41 -5.66 -8.77 1.21
CA LYS A 41 -6.47 -8.57 2.42
C LYS A 41 -6.38 -7.14 2.95
N LEU A 42 -5.21 -6.50 2.84
CA LEU A 42 -5.01 -5.11 3.19
C LEU A 42 -5.88 -4.19 2.32
N GLU A 43 -5.83 -4.38 1.01
CA GLU A 43 -6.62 -3.60 0.04
C GLU A 43 -8.13 -3.82 0.16
N GLU A 44 -8.57 -4.89 0.81
CA GLU A 44 -9.96 -5.14 1.18
C GLU A 44 -10.33 -4.59 2.57
N GLY A 45 -9.37 -4.05 3.32
CA GLY A 45 -9.58 -3.60 4.70
C GLY A 45 -9.79 -4.74 5.69
N LYS A 46 -9.38 -5.96 5.35
CA LYS A 46 -9.51 -7.18 6.17
C LYS A 46 -8.33 -7.42 7.11
N THR A 47 -7.26 -6.63 7.00
CA THR A 47 -6.09 -6.73 7.86
C THR A 47 -5.49 -5.35 8.07
N GLU A 48 -4.90 -5.14 9.25
CA GLU A 48 -4.13 -3.95 9.56
C GLU A 48 -2.65 -4.17 9.21
N ILE A 49 -1.92 -3.08 9.00
CA ILE A 49 -0.47 -3.15 8.76
C ILE A 49 0.28 -2.17 9.66
N PRO A 50 1.55 -2.47 9.97
CA PRO A 50 2.42 -1.52 10.63
C PRO A 50 2.62 -0.26 9.79
N VAL A 51 2.74 0.88 10.46
CA VAL A 51 3.02 2.19 9.84
C VAL A 51 4.25 2.15 8.93
N SER A 52 5.28 1.38 9.29
CA SER A 52 6.49 1.22 8.47
C SER A 52 6.21 0.57 7.11
N LYS A 53 5.38 -0.48 7.08
CA LYS A 53 4.97 -1.12 5.82
C LYS A 53 4.04 -0.23 5.01
N PHE A 54 3.18 0.53 5.70
CA PHE A 54 2.29 1.48 5.06
C PHE A 54 3.06 2.60 4.34
N LYS A 55 4.05 3.20 5.01
CA LYS A 55 4.92 4.20 4.40
C LYS A 55 5.67 3.64 3.19
N ALA A 56 6.26 2.46 3.31
CA ALA A 56 6.94 1.83 2.19
C ALA A 56 6.01 1.56 0.98
N LEU A 57 4.75 1.17 1.22
CA LEU A 57 3.76 1.06 0.14
C LEU A 57 3.47 2.42 -0.50
N CYS A 58 3.36 3.49 0.30
CA CYS A 58 3.17 4.84 -0.23
C CYS A 58 4.37 5.30 -1.07
N ASP A 59 5.60 5.02 -0.62
CA ASP A 59 6.84 5.34 -1.35
C ASP A 59 6.90 4.63 -2.70
N ILE A 60 6.65 3.32 -2.73
CA ILE A 60 6.61 2.53 -3.98
C ILE A 60 5.51 3.04 -4.90
N TYR A 61 4.39 3.46 -4.32
CA TYR A 61 3.27 3.99 -5.07
C TYR A 61 3.44 5.45 -5.49
N SER A 62 4.55 6.10 -5.08
CA SER A 62 4.81 7.52 -5.30
C SER A 62 3.63 8.41 -4.86
N ILE A 63 3.00 8.07 -3.73
CA ILE A 63 1.89 8.83 -3.13
C ILE A 63 2.23 9.29 -1.71
N SER A 64 1.63 10.38 -1.27
CA SER A 64 1.76 10.84 0.12
C SER A 64 0.88 10.03 1.08
N ALA A 65 1.43 9.68 2.23
CA ALA A 65 0.70 9.07 3.35
C ALA A 65 -0.49 9.93 3.81
N ASP A 66 -0.32 11.25 3.86
CA ASP A 66 -1.37 12.20 4.25
C ASP A 66 -2.54 12.18 3.28
N TRP A 67 -2.25 12.08 1.97
CA TRP A 67 -3.27 11.94 0.94
C TRP A 67 -4.07 10.64 1.10
N VAL A 68 -3.40 9.54 1.47
CA VAL A 68 -4.04 8.25 1.69
C VAL A 68 -4.90 8.26 2.96
N LEU A 69 -4.45 8.94 4.00
CA LEU A 69 -5.13 8.99 5.31
C LEU A 69 -6.19 10.09 5.42
N ASP A 70 -6.36 10.94 4.38
CA ASP A 70 -7.23 12.12 4.44
C ASP A 70 -6.89 13.04 5.63
N LEU A 71 -5.60 13.11 6.00
CA LEU A 71 -5.14 14.07 6.98
C LEU A 71 -5.15 15.44 6.30
N LYS A 72 -6.26 16.18 6.49
CA LYS A 72 -6.30 17.61 6.21
C LYS A 72 -5.56 18.30 7.35
N GLU A 73 -4.49 19.01 7.02
CA GLU A 73 -3.96 20.07 7.88
C GLU A 73 -5.02 21.15 8.14
#